data_AF-A0A7W7GIC3-F1
#
_entry.id   AF-A0A7W7GIC3-F1
#
_cell.length_a   1.000
_cell.length_b   1.000
_cell.length_c   1.000
_cell.angle_alpha   90.00
_cell.angle_beta   90.00
_cell.angle_gamma   90.00
#
_symmetry.space_group_name_H-M   'P 1'
#
loop_
_entity.id
_entity.type
_entity.pdbx_description
1 polymer ?
#
loop_
_entity_poly.entity_id
_entity_poly.type
_entity_poly.pdbx_seq_one_letter_code
_entity_poly.pdbx_strand_id
1 'polypeptide(L)'
;MDKGAKTLMDELNKYPDAGGYGTAPQAFATSYVKVGNRFLEVWAKSVVSIGGVAVGFTTTANNYAKAEAANDPSGRTRAVTQPAPQVVDRAPAYGPVPNLKWGDDDGGDDIIRTLLEWVPEPVRDVLRPIVKHAFRMGKVAEVYPYPQQHYLNSLSQAWMATTSTLSMSETALTGNISSITQQSNSEWHDAMRQFCSALWGTTAWGTSREGYEWKHDSASSQASSHPVMTVLFDTAQKVGDLLYDFAEAAVYLNREVWDVYVDAIREAIPKVEVNLKDGVGMDDVKGLIKGVVKGVAKGARQLGAGIVLNLDTGRLNAIVTEYNRRVNALVPRLDALVGPLDEAYRSAPTFHAEEARAQAFGARALNEFRTEHTYTVPGEDPRNHFYPLDLAGQEGIHGSHGVDKHIGLSDDQLKQRLRDQGNAPSASTYKDLASAQRLTQRALDDINNAQRVEDWIKRVERRVANNPNWNPDNSKLDPALKLTVSEVTGRTVERGDYTSHGMNASASEVHSVQVALKYKTGIDPPFVVVTSYPVSP
;
A
#
# COMPACT_ATOMS: atom_id res chain seq x y z
N MET A 1 -5.57 9.71 -5.81
CA MET A 1 -5.59 8.41 -5.11
C MET A 1 -6.98 7.86 -4.78
N ASP A 2 -7.76 8.45 -3.86
CA ASP A 2 -9.05 7.85 -3.40
C ASP A 2 -10.02 7.49 -4.55
N LYS A 3 -10.28 8.43 -5.46
CA LYS A 3 -11.10 8.18 -6.66
C LYS A 3 -10.58 7.02 -7.50
N GLY A 4 -9.27 6.83 -7.57
CA GLY A 4 -8.65 5.77 -8.35
C GLY A 4 -8.88 4.39 -7.78
N ALA A 5 -8.84 4.23 -6.45
CA ALA A 5 -9.20 2.98 -5.79
C ALA A 5 -10.69 2.64 -6.01
N LYS A 6 -11.56 3.66 -5.94
CA LYS A 6 -13.00 3.50 -6.25
C LYS A 6 -13.22 3.07 -7.70
N THR A 7 -12.54 3.71 -8.66
CA THR A 7 -12.59 3.31 -10.07
C THR A 7 -12.11 1.88 -10.28
N LEU A 8 -11.01 1.47 -9.64
CA LEU A 8 -10.58 0.08 -9.68
C LEU A 8 -11.69 -0.85 -9.19
N MET A 9 -12.28 -0.57 -8.02
CA MET A 9 -13.37 -1.37 -7.48
C MET A 9 -14.58 -1.44 -8.40
N ASP A 10 -14.98 -0.31 -9.01
CA ASP A 10 -16.07 -0.27 -9.98
C ASP A 10 -15.78 -1.18 -11.19
N GLU A 11 -14.54 -1.18 -11.70
CA GLU A 11 -14.13 -2.07 -12.80
C GLU A 11 -14.09 -3.55 -12.39
N LEU A 12 -13.55 -3.86 -11.20
CA LEU A 12 -13.49 -5.23 -10.71
C LEU A 12 -14.90 -5.82 -10.51
N ASN A 13 -15.82 -5.02 -9.96
CA ASN A 13 -17.20 -5.45 -9.68
C ASN A 13 -18.05 -5.69 -10.93
N LYS A 14 -17.60 -5.32 -12.14
CA LYS A 14 -18.27 -5.69 -13.39
C LYS A 14 -18.16 -7.18 -13.71
N TYR A 15 -17.11 -7.83 -13.21
CA TYR A 15 -16.80 -9.22 -13.54
C TYR A 15 -16.51 -10.05 -12.28
N PRO A 16 -17.48 -10.16 -11.35
CA PRO A 16 -17.26 -10.87 -10.09
C PRO A 16 -17.07 -12.39 -10.29
N ASP A 17 -17.52 -12.92 -11.43
CA ASP A 17 -17.71 -14.34 -11.64
C ASP A 17 -16.83 -14.93 -12.77
N ALA A 18 -15.58 -14.46 -12.87
CA ALA A 18 -14.71 -14.75 -14.01
C ALA A 18 -13.93 -16.08 -13.91
N GLY A 19 -13.75 -16.64 -12.71
CA GLY A 19 -12.77 -17.70 -12.46
C GLY A 19 -13.19 -19.12 -12.87
N GLY A 20 -14.48 -19.38 -13.06
CA GLY A 20 -14.99 -20.72 -13.36
C GLY A 20 -14.92 -21.70 -12.20
N TYR A 21 -15.33 -22.95 -12.43
CA TYR A 21 -15.39 -24.00 -11.40
C TYR A 21 -14.09 -24.82 -11.30
N GLY A 22 -13.87 -25.44 -10.14
CA GLY A 22 -12.77 -26.36 -9.88
C GLY A 22 -11.79 -25.89 -8.79
N THR A 23 -10.97 -26.81 -8.31
CA THR A 23 -10.08 -26.56 -7.16
C THR A 23 -8.96 -25.57 -7.48
N ALA A 24 -8.40 -25.60 -8.70
CA ALA A 24 -7.32 -24.70 -9.08
C ALA A 24 -7.80 -23.24 -9.22
N PRO A 25 -8.91 -22.94 -9.92
CA PRO A 25 -9.53 -21.62 -9.90
C PRO A 25 -9.88 -21.10 -8.51
N GLN A 26 -10.44 -21.96 -7.65
CA GLN A 26 -10.80 -21.58 -6.28
C GLN A 26 -9.56 -21.19 -5.45
N ALA A 27 -8.44 -21.92 -5.60
CA ALA A 27 -7.18 -21.57 -4.95
C ALA A 27 -6.63 -20.23 -5.46
N PHE A 28 -6.73 -19.97 -6.77
CA PHE A 28 -6.37 -18.67 -7.35
C PHE A 28 -7.25 -17.55 -6.81
N ALA A 29 -8.57 -17.71 -6.85
CA ALA A 29 -9.54 -16.71 -6.38
C ALA A 29 -9.34 -16.38 -4.89
N THR A 30 -9.05 -17.39 -4.06
CA THR A 30 -8.73 -17.21 -2.63
C THR A 30 -7.48 -16.34 -2.44
N SER A 31 -6.41 -16.64 -3.19
CA SER A 31 -5.15 -15.89 -3.13
C SER A 31 -5.30 -14.48 -3.70
N TYR A 32 -6.08 -14.33 -4.76
CA TYR A 32 -6.43 -13.04 -5.37
C TYR A 32 -7.16 -12.13 -4.37
N VAL A 33 -8.16 -12.65 -3.66
CA VAL A 33 -8.89 -11.88 -2.64
C VAL A 33 -7.97 -11.45 -1.50
N LYS A 34 -7.12 -12.37 -1.02
CA LYS A 34 -6.14 -12.09 0.02
C LYS A 34 -5.18 -10.94 -0.38
N VAL A 35 -4.60 -11.02 -1.57
CA VAL A 35 -3.66 -10.00 -2.10
C VAL A 35 -4.39 -8.69 -2.37
N GLY A 36 -5.51 -8.74 -3.09
CA GLY A 36 -6.29 -7.56 -3.47
C GLY A 36 -6.82 -6.77 -2.28
N ASN A 37 -7.28 -7.46 -1.23
CA ASN A 37 -7.74 -6.79 -0.02
C ASN A 37 -6.60 -6.08 0.71
N ARG A 38 -5.45 -6.74 0.87
CA ARG A 38 -4.28 -6.08 1.50
C ARG A 38 -3.80 -4.90 0.66
N PHE A 39 -3.79 -5.02 -0.66
CA PHE A 39 -3.48 -3.92 -1.58
C PHE A 39 -4.39 -2.70 -1.33
N LEU A 40 -5.69 -2.90 -1.21
CA LEU A 40 -6.65 -1.82 -0.92
C LEU A 40 -6.43 -1.21 0.47
N GLU A 41 -6.06 -2.00 1.47
CA GLU A 41 -5.72 -1.51 2.81
C GLU A 41 -4.47 -0.61 2.80
N VAL A 42 -3.42 -1.03 2.08
CA VAL A 42 -2.20 -0.23 1.90
C VAL A 42 -2.54 1.08 1.18
N TRP A 43 -3.30 1.02 0.08
CA TRP A 43 -3.75 2.21 -0.63
C TRP A 43 -4.56 3.16 0.27
N ALA A 44 -5.50 2.61 1.05
CA ALA A 44 -6.33 3.38 1.96
C ALA A 44 -5.48 4.14 3.00
N LYS A 45 -4.44 3.50 3.55
CA LYS A 45 -3.47 4.16 4.44
C LYS A 45 -2.69 5.26 3.73
N SER A 46 -2.21 5.04 2.50
CA SER A 46 -1.49 6.07 1.74
C SER A 46 -2.33 7.32 1.48
N VAL A 47 -3.64 7.17 1.27
CA VAL A 47 -4.58 8.31 1.13
C VAL A 47 -4.60 9.18 2.41
N VAL A 48 -4.56 8.54 3.57
CA VAL A 48 -4.57 9.22 4.88
C VAL A 48 -3.26 10.00 5.11
N SER A 49 -2.12 9.41 4.74
CA SER A 49 -0.80 10.06 4.85
C SER A 49 -0.78 11.41 4.10
N ILE A 50 -1.33 11.44 2.87
CA ILE A 50 -1.44 12.67 2.06
C ILE A 50 -2.30 13.74 2.76
N GLY A 51 -3.38 13.32 3.44
CA GLY A 51 -4.24 14.20 4.21
C GLY A 51 -3.47 14.91 5.35
N GLY A 52 -2.61 14.16 6.05
CA GLY A 52 -1.75 14.69 7.11
C GLY A 52 -0.83 15.79 6.60
N VAL A 53 -0.13 15.56 5.48
CA VAL A 53 0.74 16.57 4.85
C VAL A 53 0.00 17.87 4.52
N ALA A 54 -1.17 17.77 3.89
CA ALA A 54 -1.95 18.93 3.47
C ALA A 54 -2.41 19.78 4.67
N VAL A 55 -2.84 19.13 5.75
CA VAL A 55 -3.21 19.82 7.00
C VAL A 55 -1.97 20.40 7.67
N GLY A 56 -0.88 19.66 7.76
CA GLY A 56 0.36 20.12 8.39
C GLY A 56 0.91 21.40 7.76
N PHE A 57 1.01 21.48 6.43
CA PHE A 57 1.44 22.71 5.74
C PHE A 57 0.50 23.89 5.97
N THR A 58 -0.81 23.64 5.98
CA THR A 58 -1.80 24.69 6.26
C THR A 58 -1.65 25.21 7.70
N THR A 59 -1.43 24.32 8.66
CA THR A 59 -1.18 24.66 10.05
C THR A 59 0.09 25.49 10.19
N THR A 60 1.20 25.11 9.55
CA THR A 60 2.44 25.91 9.57
C THR A 60 2.23 27.31 9.04
N ALA A 61 1.60 27.44 7.87
CA ALA A 61 1.34 28.75 7.25
C ALA A 61 0.48 29.64 8.15
N ASN A 62 -0.56 29.06 8.77
CA ASN A 62 -1.43 29.77 9.71
C ASN A 62 -0.69 30.19 10.98
N ASN A 63 0.18 29.33 11.51
CA ASN A 63 0.97 29.61 12.71
C ASN A 63 1.96 30.75 12.46
N TYR A 64 2.62 30.74 11.30
CA TYR A 64 3.49 31.83 10.88
C TYR A 64 2.74 33.15 10.73
N ALA A 65 1.61 33.18 10.03
CA ALA A 65 0.81 34.39 9.87
C ALA A 65 0.35 34.97 11.23
N LYS A 66 0.08 34.11 12.22
CA LYS A 66 -0.23 34.53 13.59
C LYS A 66 0.99 35.08 14.32
N ALA A 67 2.13 34.40 14.22
CA ALA A 67 3.37 34.85 14.84
C ALA A 67 3.86 36.19 14.27
N GLU A 68 3.78 36.38 12.95
CA GLU A 68 4.10 37.64 12.28
C GLU A 68 3.19 38.77 12.75
N ALA A 69 1.87 38.53 12.83
CA ALA A 69 0.92 39.52 13.34
C ALA A 69 1.17 39.87 14.82
N ALA A 70 1.52 38.89 15.65
CA ALA A 70 1.82 39.10 17.06
C ALA A 70 3.13 39.89 17.30
N ASN A 71 4.09 39.75 16.37
CA ASN A 71 5.38 40.42 16.43
C ASN A 71 5.41 41.79 15.74
N ASP A 72 4.30 42.24 15.13
CA ASP A 72 4.21 43.57 14.51
C ASP A 72 4.10 44.67 15.59
N PRO A 73 5.13 45.51 15.79
CA PRO A 73 5.11 46.57 16.80
C PRO A 73 4.08 47.67 16.49
N SER A 74 3.59 47.76 15.25
CA SER A 74 2.56 48.72 14.85
C SER A 74 1.13 48.23 15.14
N GLY A 75 0.96 46.92 15.41
CA GLY A 75 -0.34 46.28 15.63
C GLY A 75 -1.30 46.34 14.43
N ARG A 76 -0.79 46.60 13.21
CA ARG A 76 -1.58 46.75 11.99
C ARG A 76 -1.68 45.46 11.21
N THR A 77 -0.67 44.59 11.30
CA THR A 77 -0.66 43.28 10.68
C THR A 77 -1.73 42.42 11.34
N ARG A 78 -2.64 41.89 10.52
CA ARG A 78 -3.66 40.92 10.95
C ARG A 78 -3.30 39.56 10.38
N ALA A 79 -3.33 38.54 11.23
CA ALA A 79 -3.11 37.18 10.79
C ALA A 79 -4.20 36.78 9.79
N VAL A 80 -3.79 36.43 8.57
CA VAL A 80 -4.67 35.79 7.59
C VAL A 80 -4.54 34.30 7.78
N THR A 81 -5.63 33.65 8.14
CA THR A 81 -5.66 32.19 8.34
C THR A 81 -6.58 31.55 7.31
N GLN A 82 -6.19 30.39 6.83
CA GLN A 82 -6.98 29.54 5.95
C GLN A 82 -7.56 28.38 6.75
N PRO A 83 -8.81 27.96 6.49
CA PRO A 83 -9.33 26.72 7.07
C PRO A 83 -8.46 25.54 6.61
N ALA A 84 -8.34 24.52 7.46
CA ALA A 84 -7.70 23.28 7.05
C ALA A 84 -8.41 22.70 5.82
N PRO A 85 -7.66 22.15 4.83
CA PRO A 85 -8.26 21.56 3.65
C PRO A 85 -9.16 20.37 4.05
N GLN A 86 -10.21 20.14 3.27
CA GLN A 86 -10.99 18.92 3.42
C GLN A 86 -10.15 17.74 2.93
N VAL A 87 -9.85 16.82 3.84
CA VAL A 87 -8.99 15.66 3.59
C VAL A 87 -9.64 14.39 4.11
N VAL A 88 -9.09 13.26 3.66
CA VAL A 88 -9.40 11.95 4.21
C VAL A 88 -8.43 11.70 5.37
N ASP A 89 -8.92 11.76 6.60
CA ASP A 89 -8.16 11.57 7.84
C ASP A 89 -8.29 10.14 8.42
N ARG A 90 -9.18 9.34 7.83
CA ARG A 90 -9.41 7.93 8.18
C ARG A 90 -9.35 7.07 6.94
N ALA A 91 -8.72 5.91 7.07
CA ALA A 91 -8.56 4.97 5.96
C ALA A 91 -9.92 4.64 5.34
N PRO A 92 -10.14 4.92 4.04
CA PRO A 92 -11.40 4.57 3.39
C PRO A 92 -11.67 3.06 3.43
N ALA A 93 -12.91 2.69 3.70
CA ALA A 93 -13.37 1.32 3.57
C ALA A 93 -13.85 1.09 2.12
N TYR A 94 -12.95 0.62 1.25
CA TYR A 94 -13.31 0.33 -0.15
C TYR A 94 -14.14 -0.96 -0.32
N GLY A 95 -14.21 -1.79 0.71
CA GLY A 95 -14.78 -3.14 0.63
C GLY A 95 -13.78 -4.15 0.05
N PRO A 96 -14.11 -5.46 0.08
CA PRO A 96 -13.25 -6.49 -0.45
C PRO A 96 -13.29 -6.50 -1.99
N VAL A 97 -12.17 -6.87 -2.63
CA VAL A 97 -12.18 -7.20 -4.07
C VAL A 97 -13.16 -8.36 -4.32
N PRO A 98 -13.80 -8.42 -5.50
CA PRO A 98 -14.70 -9.53 -5.81
C PRO A 98 -13.94 -10.85 -5.72
N ASN A 99 -14.56 -11.82 -5.06
CA ASN A 99 -14.12 -13.20 -5.12
C ASN A 99 -14.47 -13.70 -6.51
N LEU A 100 -13.46 -14.03 -7.33
CA LEU A 100 -13.55 -14.51 -8.72
C LEU A 100 -14.18 -15.91 -8.79
N LYS A 101 -15.32 -16.08 -8.13
CA LYS A 101 -16.02 -17.33 -7.98
C LYS A 101 -16.72 -17.69 -9.29
N TRP A 102 -17.37 -18.82 -9.28
CA TRP A 102 -18.32 -19.15 -10.32
C TRP A 102 -19.63 -18.37 -10.12
N GLY A 103 -20.19 -17.81 -11.20
CA GLY A 103 -21.49 -17.16 -11.24
C GLY A 103 -22.43 -17.79 -12.24
N ASP A 104 -23.71 -17.45 -12.13
CA ASP A 104 -24.85 -18.12 -12.78
C ASP A 104 -24.86 -18.12 -14.33
N ASP A 105 -23.85 -17.52 -14.99
CA ASP A 105 -23.73 -17.49 -16.44
C ASP A 105 -22.89 -18.67 -16.95
N ASP A 106 -23.60 -19.70 -17.38
CA ASP A 106 -23.05 -20.94 -17.90
C ASP A 106 -22.43 -20.71 -19.28
N GLY A 107 -21.20 -20.18 -19.35
CA GLY A 107 -20.46 -20.04 -20.63
C GLY A 107 -20.35 -21.35 -21.44
N GLY A 108 -20.61 -22.49 -20.80
CA GLY A 108 -20.78 -23.78 -21.44
C GLY A 108 -22.02 -23.91 -22.34
N ASP A 109 -23.12 -23.22 -22.07
CA ASP A 109 -24.27 -23.18 -22.98
C ASP A 109 -23.93 -22.39 -24.25
N ASP A 110 -22.99 -21.43 -24.19
CA ASP A 110 -22.49 -20.74 -25.38
C ASP A 110 -21.58 -21.64 -26.23
N ILE A 111 -20.65 -22.38 -25.61
CA ILE A 111 -19.85 -23.40 -26.31
C ILE A 111 -20.75 -24.45 -26.97
N ILE A 112 -21.76 -24.96 -26.26
CA ILE A 112 -22.69 -25.95 -26.81
C ILE A 112 -23.55 -25.32 -27.92
N ARG A 113 -23.94 -24.05 -27.79
CA ARG A 113 -24.66 -23.29 -28.81
C ARG A 113 -23.79 -23.13 -30.06
N THR A 114 -22.57 -22.60 -29.96
CA THR A 114 -21.63 -22.43 -31.07
C THR A 114 -21.29 -23.77 -31.72
N LEU A 115 -21.12 -24.85 -30.94
CA LEU A 115 -20.83 -26.20 -31.46
C LEU A 115 -21.96 -26.73 -32.33
N LEU A 116 -23.18 -26.25 -32.10
CA LEU A 116 -24.38 -26.70 -32.81
C LEU A 116 -24.97 -25.62 -33.73
N GLU A 117 -24.36 -24.43 -33.83
CA GLU A 117 -24.86 -23.31 -34.63
C GLU A 117 -24.91 -23.64 -36.13
N TRP A 118 -23.93 -24.42 -36.61
CA TRP A 118 -23.89 -24.92 -37.98
C TRP A 118 -24.81 -26.13 -38.24
N VAL A 119 -25.40 -26.70 -37.18
CA VAL A 119 -26.31 -27.86 -37.26
C VAL A 119 -27.76 -27.37 -37.39
N PRO A 120 -28.55 -27.85 -38.37
CA PRO A 120 -29.98 -27.51 -38.50
C PRO A 120 -30.81 -27.89 -37.27
N GLU A 121 -31.85 -27.10 -36.95
CA GLU A 121 -32.71 -27.26 -35.76
C GLU A 121 -33.13 -28.70 -35.43
N PRO A 122 -33.68 -29.50 -36.35
CA PRO A 122 -34.13 -30.86 -36.04
C PRO A 122 -33.02 -31.82 -35.60
N VAL A 123 -31.79 -31.58 -36.02
CA VAL A 123 -30.60 -32.39 -35.66
C VAL A 123 -29.94 -31.82 -34.40
N ARG A 124 -29.92 -30.49 -34.27
CA ARG A 124 -29.46 -29.76 -33.08
C ARG A 124 -30.23 -30.17 -31.84
N ASP A 125 -31.56 -30.29 -31.92
CA ASP A 125 -32.41 -30.67 -30.77
C ASP A 125 -32.12 -32.09 -30.26
N VAL A 126 -31.64 -32.99 -31.14
CA VAL A 126 -31.24 -34.34 -30.76
C VAL A 126 -29.79 -34.38 -30.26
N LEU A 127 -28.89 -33.63 -30.90
CA LEU A 127 -27.47 -33.58 -30.51
C LEU A 127 -27.23 -32.83 -29.21
N ARG A 128 -27.98 -31.76 -28.93
CA ARG A 128 -27.83 -30.93 -27.72
C ARG A 128 -27.82 -31.76 -26.42
N PRO A 129 -28.77 -32.67 -26.13
CA PRO A 129 -28.72 -33.48 -24.91
C PRO A 129 -27.54 -34.47 -24.89
N ILE A 130 -27.10 -34.98 -26.04
CA ILE A 130 -25.97 -35.90 -26.14
C ILE A 130 -24.64 -35.16 -25.91
N VAL A 131 -24.49 -34.00 -26.52
CA VAL A 131 -23.36 -33.09 -26.31
C VAL A 131 -23.34 -32.65 -24.84
N LYS A 132 -24.47 -32.22 -24.26
CA LYS A 132 -24.58 -31.95 -22.81
C LYS A 132 -24.17 -33.14 -21.93
N HIS A 133 -24.50 -34.37 -22.33
CA HIS A 133 -24.06 -35.58 -21.63
C HIS A 133 -22.55 -35.85 -21.82
N ALA A 134 -22.02 -35.62 -23.02
CA ALA A 134 -20.60 -35.76 -23.33
C ALA A 134 -19.74 -34.68 -22.65
N PHE A 135 -20.26 -33.47 -22.42
CA PHE A 135 -19.67 -32.42 -21.57
C PHE A 135 -19.56 -32.83 -20.09
N ARG A 136 -20.28 -33.88 -19.68
CA ARG A 136 -20.18 -34.48 -18.34
C ARG A 136 -19.26 -35.70 -18.29
N MET A 137 -18.61 -36.06 -19.40
CA MET A 137 -17.67 -37.19 -19.47
C MET A 137 -16.24 -36.72 -19.18
N GLY A 138 -15.50 -37.52 -18.41
CA GLY A 138 -14.11 -37.21 -18.04
C GLY A 138 -13.97 -36.07 -17.03
N LYS A 139 -12.74 -35.59 -16.83
CA LYS A 139 -12.40 -34.52 -15.87
C LYS A 139 -12.93 -33.14 -16.27
N VAL A 140 -13.46 -33.00 -17.47
CA VAL A 140 -14.01 -31.74 -17.97
C VAL A 140 -15.19 -31.27 -17.12
N ALA A 141 -15.95 -32.21 -16.58
CA ALA A 141 -17.00 -31.92 -15.59
C ALA A 141 -16.46 -31.33 -14.28
N GLU A 142 -15.20 -31.59 -13.91
CA GLU A 142 -14.57 -31.10 -12.68
C GLU A 142 -14.24 -29.60 -12.74
N VAL A 143 -14.18 -29.04 -13.96
CA VAL A 143 -13.88 -27.63 -14.20
C VAL A 143 -15.03 -26.90 -14.90
N TYR A 144 -16.19 -27.56 -15.02
CA TYR A 144 -17.38 -26.97 -15.61
C TYR A 144 -18.24 -26.26 -14.55
N PRO A 145 -18.75 -25.06 -14.83
CA PRO A 145 -18.52 -24.30 -16.07
C PRO A 145 -17.16 -23.60 -16.10
N TYR A 146 -16.68 -23.36 -17.32
CA TYR A 146 -15.33 -22.90 -17.57
C TYR A 146 -15.13 -21.43 -17.19
N PRO A 147 -13.88 -21.02 -16.89
CA PRO A 147 -13.52 -19.61 -16.73
C PRO A 147 -13.86 -18.75 -17.95
N GLN A 148 -14.23 -17.49 -17.69
CA GLN A 148 -14.56 -16.50 -18.72
C GLN A 148 -13.31 -15.71 -19.13
N GLN A 149 -12.63 -16.12 -20.21
CA GLN A 149 -11.35 -15.51 -20.60
C GLN A 149 -11.42 -14.00 -20.84
N HIS A 150 -12.51 -13.50 -21.41
CA HIS A 150 -12.65 -12.07 -21.71
C HIS A 150 -12.78 -11.24 -20.43
N TYR A 151 -13.47 -11.79 -19.43
CA TYR A 151 -13.64 -11.15 -18.13
C TYR A 151 -12.32 -11.14 -17.36
N LEU A 152 -11.60 -12.25 -17.33
CA LEU A 152 -10.25 -12.33 -16.73
C LEU A 152 -9.29 -11.32 -17.39
N ASN A 153 -9.34 -11.19 -18.73
CA ASN A 153 -8.54 -10.20 -19.44
C ASN A 153 -8.97 -8.75 -19.15
N SER A 154 -10.26 -8.48 -19.02
CA SER A 154 -10.74 -7.15 -18.60
C SER A 154 -10.30 -6.80 -17.17
N LEU A 155 -10.33 -7.77 -16.25
CA LEU A 155 -9.82 -7.59 -14.89
C LEU A 155 -8.30 -7.32 -14.90
N SER A 156 -7.54 -8.04 -15.73
CA SER A 156 -6.11 -7.78 -15.95
C SER A 156 -5.87 -6.33 -16.37
N GLN A 157 -6.62 -5.84 -17.35
CA GLN A 157 -6.52 -4.46 -17.83
C GLN A 157 -6.89 -3.42 -16.75
N ALA A 158 -7.89 -3.70 -15.90
CA ALA A 158 -8.25 -2.83 -14.79
C ALA A 158 -7.12 -2.70 -13.76
N TRP A 159 -6.48 -3.81 -13.41
CA TRP A 159 -5.28 -3.82 -12.55
C TRP A 159 -4.11 -3.09 -13.20
N MET A 160 -3.87 -3.27 -14.51
CA MET A 160 -2.82 -2.54 -15.22
C MET A 160 -3.09 -1.04 -15.27
N ALA A 161 -4.34 -0.60 -15.52
CA ALA A 161 -4.71 0.81 -15.56
C ALA A 161 -4.48 1.54 -14.23
N THR A 162 -4.51 0.78 -13.13
CA THR A 162 -4.26 1.27 -11.78
C THR A 162 -2.85 1.83 -11.61
N THR A 163 -1.86 1.25 -12.30
CA THR A 163 -0.46 1.70 -12.26
C THR A 163 -0.32 3.18 -12.66
N SER A 164 -1.08 3.63 -13.67
CA SER A 164 -1.09 5.03 -14.12
C SER A 164 -1.60 5.98 -13.02
N THR A 165 -2.67 5.59 -12.32
CA THR A 165 -3.22 6.37 -11.20
C THR A 165 -2.21 6.52 -10.06
N LEU A 166 -1.50 5.43 -9.73
CA LEU A 166 -0.47 5.42 -8.69
C LEU A 166 0.69 6.35 -9.07
N SER A 167 1.24 6.18 -10.28
CA SER A 167 2.35 7.02 -10.78
C SER A 167 1.97 8.49 -10.87
N MET A 168 0.80 8.83 -11.42
CA MET A 168 0.35 10.22 -11.52
C MET A 168 0.19 10.86 -10.13
N SER A 169 -0.36 10.12 -9.16
CA SER A 169 -0.57 10.64 -7.80
C SER A 169 0.77 10.88 -7.09
N GLU A 170 1.70 9.92 -7.19
CA GLU A 170 3.04 10.01 -6.62
C GLU A 170 3.79 11.20 -7.25
N THR A 171 3.93 11.22 -8.56
CA THR A 171 4.77 12.21 -9.26
C THR A 171 4.22 13.63 -9.10
N ALA A 172 2.90 13.80 -9.16
CA ALA A 172 2.29 15.13 -8.98
C ALA A 172 2.50 15.65 -7.56
N LEU A 173 2.33 14.80 -6.54
CA LEU A 173 2.50 15.23 -5.14
C LEU A 173 3.97 15.49 -4.80
N THR A 174 4.86 14.55 -5.13
CA THR A 174 6.30 14.71 -4.97
C THR A 174 6.80 15.95 -5.72
N GLY A 175 6.32 16.21 -6.94
CA GLY A 175 6.67 17.39 -7.72
C GLY A 175 6.17 18.70 -7.11
N ASN A 176 4.91 18.75 -6.66
CA ASN A 176 4.35 19.93 -6.01
C ASN A 176 5.10 20.27 -4.71
N ILE A 177 5.37 19.26 -3.87
CA ILE A 177 6.12 19.41 -2.63
C ILE A 177 7.56 19.82 -2.93
N SER A 178 8.23 19.17 -3.89
CA SER A 178 9.61 19.51 -4.22
C SER A 178 9.75 20.92 -4.80
N SER A 179 8.69 21.51 -5.37
CA SER A 179 8.74 22.85 -5.96
C SER A 179 8.94 23.98 -4.94
N ILE A 180 8.62 23.77 -3.67
CA ILE A 180 8.88 24.74 -2.59
C ILE A 180 10.31 24.65 -2.01
N THR A 181 11.19 23.85 -2.63
CA THR A 181 12.58 23.67 -2.18
C THR A 181 13.50 24.76 -2.70
N GLN A 182 14.31 25.34 -1.82
CA GLN A 182 15.44 26.17 -2.22
C GLN A 182 16.65 25.29 -2.59
N GLN A 183 16.81 24.99 -3.87
CA GLN A 183 17.84 24.07 -4.39
C GLN A 183 19.29 24.46 -4.07
N SER A 184 19.57 25.75 -3.85
CA SER A 184 20.90 26.23 -3.47
C SER A 184 21.24 26.02 -1.99
N ASN A 185 20.26 25.71 -1.14
CA ASN A 185 20.47 25.37 0.26
C ASN A 185 20.52 23.85 0.41
N SER A 186 21.71 23.30 0.67
CA SER A 186 21.92 21.86 0.72
C SER A 186 21.16 21.17 1.85
N GLU A 187 20.99 21.84 3.01
CA GLU A 187 20.23 21.27 4.14
C GLU A 187 18.74 21.23 3.81
N TRP A 188 18.20 22.31 3.24
CA TRP A 188 16.81 22.34 2.78
C TRP A 188 16.56 21.25 1.73
N HIS A 189 17.42 21.17 0.71
CA HIS A 189 17.28 20.16 -0.34
C HIS A 189 17.33 18.72 0.21
N ASP A 190 18.25 18.43 1.14
CA ASP A 190 18.34 17.11 1.78
C ASP A 190 17.08 16.80 2.62
N ALA A 191 16.64 17.75 3.43
CA ALA A 191 15.41 17.63 4.23
C ALA A 191 14.17 17.43 3.36
N MET A 192 14.11 18.07 2.18
CA MET A 192 13.01 17.87 1.25
C MET A 192 13.00 16.45 0.69
N ARG A 193 14.16 15.93 0.27
CA ARG A 193 14.25 14.55 -0.24
C ARG A 193 13.84 13.56 0.83
N GLN A 194 14.31 13.76 2.06
CA GLN A 194 13.87 12.96 3.19
C GLN A 194 12.35 13.05 3.37
N PHE A 195 11.77 14.25 3.40
CA PHE A 195 10.33 14.47 3.56
C PHE A 195 9.49 13.79 2.46
N CYS A 196 9.84 13.98 1.19
CA CYS A 196 9.17 13.32 0.06
C CYS A 196 9.26 11.79 0.15
N SER A 197 10.39 11.25 0.59
CA SER A 197 10.53 9.79 0.78
C SER A 197 9.72 9.28 1.97
N ALA A 198 9.68 10.05 3.06
CA ALA A 198 8.97 9.75 4.30
C ALA A 198 7.47 9.59 4.06
N LEU A 199 6.90 10.47 3.23
CA LEU A 199 5.51 10.42 2.77
C LEU A 199 5.13 9.05 2.19
N TRP A 200 6.09 8.39 1.55
CA TRP A 200 5.93 7.11 0.90
C TRP A 200 6.50 5.94 1.71
N GLY A 201 6.63 6.12 3.03
CA GLY A 201 6.86 5.06 4.00
C GLY A 201 8.32 4.82 4.38
N THR A 202 9.25 5.69 3.99
CA THR A 202 10.61 5.58 4.51
C THR A 202 10.70 6.08 5.96
N THR A 203 11.69 5.57 6.71
CA THR A 203 11.92 5.95 8.12
C THR A 203 13.41 6.04 8.43
N ALA A 204 13.75 6.70 9.53
CA ALA A 204 15.13 6.84 10.01
C ALA A 204 15.75 5.51 10.52
N TRP A 205 14.94 4.48 10.75
CA TRP A 205 15.39 3.13 11.11
C TRP A 205 15.21 2.12 9.98
N GLY A 206 14.64 2.53 8.85
CA GLY A 206 14.35 1.63 7.74
C GLY A 206 15.60 0.96 7.19
N THR A 207 15.40 -0.26 6.70
CA THR A 207 16.43 -1.11 6.10
C THR A 207 15.88 -1.79 4.85
N SER A 208 16.72 -2.30 3.96
CA SER A 208 16.26 -3.08 2.82
C SER A 208 15.51 -4.35 3.25
N ARG A 209 14.28 -4.56 2.78
CA ARG A 209 13.42 -5.69 3.14
C ARG A 209 12.38 -5.97 2.05
N GLU A 210 12.09 -7.25 1.82
CA GLU A 210 11.20 -7.73 0.74
C GLU A 210 11.60 -7.22 -0.66
N GLY A 211 12.88 -6.87 -0.87
CA GLY A 211 13.37 -6.30 -2.13
C GLY A 211 13.19 -4.78 -2.27
N TYR A 212 12.69 -4.09 -1.23
CA TYR A 212 12.45 -2.64 -1.23
C TYR A 212 13.34 -1.92 -0.20
N GLU A 213 13.66 -0.65 -0.46
CA GLU A 213 14.46 0.20 0.43
C GLU A 213 13.58 1.08 1.31
N TRP A 214 13.60 0.83 2.63
CA TRP A 214 12.72 1.52 3.58
C TRP A 214 13.42 2.65 4.34
N LYS A 215 14.72 2.85 4.14
CA LYS A 215 15.45 3.98 4.73
C LYS A 215 15.10 5.29 4.04
N HIS A 216 15.12 6.38 4.79
CA HIS A 216 15.02 7.72 4.21
C HIS A 216 15.99 7.96 3.06
N ASP A 217 15.49 8.67 2.06
CA ASP A 217 16.27 9.23 0.99
C ASP A 217 17.08 10.45 1.47
N SER A 218 18.17 10.77 0.77
CA SER A 218 19.01 11.94 0.99
C SER A 218 19.51 12.48 -0.35
N ALA A 219 20.11 13.67 -0.35
CA ALA A 219 20.72 14.29 -1.52
C ALA A 219 21.86 13.47 -2.13
N SER A 220 22.44 12.52 -1.37
CA SER A 220 23.47 11.61 -1.86
C SER A 220 22.94 10.32 -2.49
N SER A 221 21.65 10.02 -2.37
CA SER A 221 21.09 8.81 -2.96
C SER A 221 21.06 8.88 -4.48
N GLN A 222 21.31 7.75 -5.14
CA GLN A 222 21.28 7.66 -6.60
C GLN A 222 19.86 7.65 -7.17
N ALA A 223 18.88 7.18 -6.39
CA ALA A 223 17.48 7.11 -6.78
C ALA A 223 16.59 7.48 -5.60
N SER A 224 15.43 8.07 -5.87
CA SER A 224 14.41 8.35 -4.87
C SER A 224 13.78 7.04 -4.39
N SER A 225 13.58 6.90 -3.07
CA SER A 225 12.95 5.72 -2.48
C SER A 225 11.53 6.01 -2.03
N HIS A 226 10.54 5.47 -2.72
CA HIS A 226 9.10 5.64 -2.43
C HIS A 226 8.43 4.27 -2.20
N PRO A 227 8.86 3.49 -1.19
CA PRO A 227 8.64 2.05 -1.13
C PRO A 227 7.17 1.63 -1.10
N VAL A 228 6.29 2.34 -0.37
CA VAL A 228 4.85 2.01 -0.35
C VAL A 228 4.24 2.13 -1.74
N MET A 229 4.60 3.18 -2.49
CA MET A 229 4.08 3.40 -3.84
C MET A 229 4.64 2.40 -4.84
N THR A 230 5.92 2.04 -4.72
CA THR A 230 6.55 1.00 -5.55
C THR A 230 5.91 -0.36 -5.31
N VAL A 231 5.67 -0.74 -4.04
CA VAL A 231 4.98 -2.01 -3.71
C VAL A 231 3.57 -2.06 -4.30
N LEU A 232 2.80 -0.96 -4.21
CA LEU A 232 1.49 -0.88 -4.84
C LEU A 232 1.60 -1.02 -6.37
N PHE A 233 2.52 -0.29 -7.01
CA PHE A 233 2.71 -0.34 -8.45
C PHE A 233 3.05 -1.76 -8.92
N ASP A 234 4.06 -2.37 -8.32
CA ASP A 234 4.53 -3.72 -8.66
C ASP A 234 3.45 -4.77 -8.43
N THR A 235 2.71 -4.65 -7.32
CA THR A 235 1.58 -5.54 -7.03
C THR A 235 0.50 -5.42 -8.09
N ALA A 236 0.09 -4.21 -8.45
CA ALA A 236 -0.97 -4.00 -9.44
C ALA A 236 -0.58 -4.56 -10.80
N GLN A 237 0.66 -4.31 -11.23
CA GLN A 237 1.20 -4.89 -12.45
C GLN A 237 1.22 -6.42 -12.39
N LYS A 238 1.70 -6.98 -11.27
CA LYS A 238 1.84 -8.43 -11.14
C LYS A 238 0.51 -9.16 -11.08
N VAL A 239 -0.49 -8.60 -10.39
CA VAL A 239 -1.86 -9.14 -10.37
C VAL A 239 -2.46 -9.07 -11.78
N GLY A 240 -2.25 -7.96 -12.50
CA GLY A 240 -2.64 -7.82 -13.90
C GLY A 240 -2.06 -8.91 -14.79
N ASP A 241 -0.75 -9.13 -14.74
CA ASP A 241 -0.07 -10.20 -15.49
C ASP A 241 -0.63 -11.59 -15.14
N LEU A 242 -0.86 -11.88 -13.86
CA LEU A 242 -1.34 -13.20 -13.42
C LEU A 242 -2.80 -13.46 -13.83
N LEU A 243 -3.63 -12.43 -13.88
CA LEU A 243 -4.99 -12.54 -14.43
C LEU A 243 -4.97 -12.78 -15.94
N TYR A 244 -4.02 -12.18 -16.67
CA TYR A 244 -3.82 -12.44 -18.08
C TYR A 244 -3.34 -13.87 -18.34
N ASP A 245 -2.34 -14.35 -17.57
CA ASP A 245 -1.89 -15.76 -17.63
C ASP A 245 -3.04 -16.73 -17.36
N PHE A 246 -3.96 -16.38 -16.44
CA PHE A 246 -5.16 -17.17 -16.19
C PHE A 246 -6.14 -17.11 -17.37
N ALA A 247 -6.35 -15.94 -17.99
CA ALA A 247 -7.15 -15.82 -19.21
C ALA A 247 -6.59 -16.68 -20.36
N GLU A 248 -5.27 -16.76 -20.53
CA GLU A 248 -4.64 -17.64 -21.52
C GLU A 248 -4.84 -19.13 -21.21
N ALA A 249 -4.79 -19.52 -19.93
CA ALA A 249 -5.14 -20.88 -19.52
C ALA A 249 -6.61 -21.21 -19.82
N ALA A 250 -7.52 -20.26 -19.63
CA ALA A 250 -8.93 -20.39 -19.99
C ALA A 250 -9.11 -20.54 -21.52
N VAL A 251 -8.42 -19.74 -22.33
CA VAL A 251 -8.41 -19.88 -23.81
C VAL A 251 -7.95 -21.27 -24.22
N TYR A 252 -6.87 -21.77 -23.62
CA TYR A 252 -6.36 -23.12 -23.86
C TYR A 252 -7.42 -24.19 -23.56
N LEU A 253 -8.04 -24.14 -22.37
CA LEU A 253 -9.08 -25.09 -21.97
C LEU A 253 -10.25 -25.07 -22.98
N ASN A 254 -10.79 -23.89 -23.26
CA ASN A 254 -11.94 -23.72 -24.15
C ASN A 254 -11.65 -24.24 -25.56
N ARG A 255 -10.49 -23.90 -26.13
CA ARG A 255 -10.09 -24.29 -27.48
C ARG A 255 -9.83 -25.79 -27.60
N GLU A 256 -9.02 -26.36 -26.71
CA GLU A 256 -8.64 -27.77 -26.84
C GLU A 256 -9.80 -28.71 -26.55
N VAL A 257 -10.68 -28.35 -25.60
CA VAL A 257 -11.90 -29.12 -25.35
C VAL A 257 -12.84 -29.04 -26.56
N TRP A 258 -13.00 -27.86 -27.16
CA TRP A 258 -13.75 -27.68 -28.39
C TRP A 258 -13.25 -28.59 -29.51
N ASP A 259 -11.93 -28.62 -29.75
CA ASP A 259 -11.32 -29.43 -30.81
C ASP A 259 -11.63 -30.92 -30.61
N VAL A 260 -11.58 -31.44 -29.37
CA VAL A 260 -11.93 -32.83 -29.08
C VAL A 260 -13.41 -33.13 -29.39
N TYR A 261 -14.33 -32.22 -29.05
CA TYR A 261 -15.75 -32.41 -29.37
C TYR A 261 -16.01 -32.36 -30.88
N VAL A 262 -15.35 -31.45 -31.61
CA VAL A 262 -15.48 -31.36 -33.07
C VAL A 262 -14.93 -32.60 -33.76
N ASP A 263 -13.78 -33.12 -33.33
CA ASP A 263 -13.19 -34.34 -33.87
C ASP A 263 -14.10 -35.55 -33.63
N ALA A 264 -14.65 -35.71 -32.42
CA ALA A 264 -15.60 -36.78 -32.10
C ALA A 264 -16.87 -36.71 -32.97
N ILE A 265 -17.38 -35.50 -33.25
CA ILE A 265 -18.51 -35.30 -34.18
C ILE A 265 -18.13 -35.70 -35.59
N ARG A 266 -16.96 -35.27 -36.10
CA ARG A 266 -16.48 -35.61 -37.45
C ARG A 266 -16.34 -37.12 -37.65
N GLU A 267 -15.82 -37.84 -36.65
CA GLU A 267 -15.63 -39.29 -36.72
C GLU A 267 -16.92 -40.09 -36.56
N ALA A 268 -17.91 -39.56 -35.83
CA ALA A 268 -19.22 -40.21 -35.66
C ALA A 268 -20.11 -40.11 -36.91
N ILE A 269 -19.81 -39.19 -37.82
CA ILE A 269 -20.51 -39.06 -39.09
C ILE A 269 -20.00 -40.18 -40.03
N PRO A 270 -20.88 -41.05 -40.56
CA PRO A 270 -20.47 -42.08 -41.52
C PRO A 270 -19.73 -41.43 -42.69
N LYS A 271 -18.58 -42.01 -43.11
CA LYS A 271 -17.81 -41.60 -44.29
C LYS A 271 -18.64 -41.75 -45.58
N VAL A 272 -19.64 -40.90 -45.77
CA VAL A 272 -20.26 -40.64 -47.07
C VAL A 272 -19.33 -39.62 -47.71
N GLU A 273 -18.27 -40.07 -48.41
CA GLU A 273 -17.29 -39.25 -49.15
C GLU A 273 -17.49 -37.72 -49.06
N VAL A 274 -17.09 -37.12 -47.94
CA VAL A 274 -17.10 -35.67 -47.76
C VAL A 274 -15.66 -35.20 -47.91
N ASN A 275 -15.35 -34.50 -49.00
CA ASN A 275 -14.00 -34.06 -49.30
C ASN A 275 -13.68 -32.75 -48.55
N LEU A 276 -13.32 -32.88 -47.27
CA LEU A 276 -13.15 -31.77 -46.32
C LEU A 276 -11.85 -30.95 -46.49
N LYS A 277 -11.20 -30.97 -47.64
CA LYS A 277 -9.92 -30.26 -47.85
C LYS A 277 -10.04 -28.73 -47.96
N ASP A 278 -11.23 -28.18 -48.21
CA ASP A 278 -11.43 -26.74 -48.48
C ASP A 278 -12.31 -26.00 -47.43
N GLY A 279 -12.45 -26.56 -46.23
CA GLY A 279 -13.36 -26.03 -45.21
C GLY A 279 -14.79 -26.54 -45.39
N VAL A 280 -15.56 -26.53 -44.30
CA VAL A 280 -16.90 -27.15 -44.25
C VAL A 280 -17.86 -26.35 -45.13
N GLY A 281 -18.10 -26.82 -46.36
CA GLY A 281 -19.01 -26.21 -47.32
C GLY A 281 -20.47 -26.56 -47.06
N MET A 282 -21.38 -25.63 -47.38
CA MET A 282 -22.84 -25.76 -47.24
C MET A 282 -23.45 -27.00 -47.91
N ASP A 283 -22.76 -27.58 -48.90
CA ASP A 283 -23.24 -28.71 -49.69
C ASP A 283 -22.92 -30.09 -49.07
N ASP A 284 -21.84 -30.19 -48.28
CA ASP A 284 -21.51 -31.36 -47.48
C ASP A 284 -22.54 -31.57 -46.34
N VAL A 285 -23.01 -30.45 -45.79
CA VAL A 285 -24.08 -30.41 -44.78
C VAL A 285 -25.42 -30.91 -45.35
N LYS A 286 -25.71 -30.67 -46.64
CA LYS A 286 -26.94 -31.17 -47.29
C LYS A 286 -26.96 -32.70 -47.46
N GLY A 287 -25.80 -33.32 -47.68
CA GLY A 287 -25.65 -34.78 -47.74
C GLY A 287 -25.96 -35.46 -46.41
N LEU A 288 -25.46 -34.87 -45.32
CA LEU A 288 -25.73 -35.29 -43.94
C LEU A 288 -27.22 -35.23 -43.60
N ILE A 289 -27.88 -34.11 -43.97
CA ILE A 289 -29.31 -33.88 -43.74
C ILE A 289 -30.17 -34.95 -44.44
N LYS A 290 -29.85 -35.31 -45.69
CA LYS A 290 -30.62 -36.34 -46.42
C LYS A 290 -30.52 -37.74 -45.80
N GLY A 291 -29.39 -38.08 -45.19
CA GLY A 291 -29.18 -39.37 -44.51
C GLY A 291 -29.90 -39.47 -43.16
N VAL A 292 -29.91 -38.39 -42.38
CA VAL A 292 -30.55 -38.34 -41.05
C VAL A 292 -32.08 -38.21 -41.13
N VAL A 293 -32.60 -37.48 -42.13
CA VAL A 293 -34.04 -37.19 -42.28
C VAL A 293 -34.88 -38.43 -42.63
N LYS A 294 -34.31 -39.47 -43.26
CA LYS A 294 -35.07 -40.70 -43.60
C LYS A 294 -35.31 -41.65 -42.41
N GLY A 295 -34.77 -41.36 -41.21
CA GLY A 295 -34.87 -42.24 -40.03
C GLY A 295 -34.60 -41.50 -38.71
N VAL A 296 -35.25 -40.33 -38.55
CA VAL A 296 -34.91 -39.26 -37.59
C VAL A 296 -34.53 -39.73 -36.18
N ALA A 297 -35.25 -40.71 -35.60
CA ALA A 297 -34.93 -41.19 -34.24
C ALA A 297 -33.79 -42.21 -34.17
N LYS A 298 -33.59 -43.03 -35.20
CA LYS A 298 -32.58 -44.11 -35.20
C LYS A 298 -31.21 -43.60 -35.65
N GLY A 299 -31.18 -42.76 -36.69
CA GLY A 299 -29.95 -42.14 -37.20
C GLY A 299 -29.32 -41.17 -36.20
N ALA A 300 -30.13 -40.35 -35.52
CA ALA A 300 -29.62 -39.40 -34.54
C ALA A 300 -29.18 -40.07 -33.21
N ARG A 301 -29.84 -41.16 -32.78
CA ARG A 301 -29.35 -42.00 -31.66
C ARG A 301 -28.05 -42.71 -32.00
N GLN A 302 -27.87 -43.20 -33.23
CA GLN A 302 -26.62 -43.80 -33.69
C GLN A 302 -25.49 -42.77 -33.78
N LEU A 303 -25.78 -41.57 -34.31
CA LEU A 303 -24.84 -40.46 -34.34
C LEU A 303 -24.42 -40.07 -32.91
N GLY A 304 -25.39 -39.96 -31.99
CA GLY A 304 -25.12 -39.64 -30.60
C GLY A 304 -24.30 -40.67 -29.85
N ALA A 305 -24.63 -41.95 -30.02
CA ALA A 305 -23.81 -43.04 -29.49
C ALA A 305 -22.41 -43.04 -30.10
N GLY A 306 -22.29 -42.76 -31.40
CA GLY A 306 -21.00 -42.62 -32.10
C GLY A 306 -20.15 -41.48 -31.54
N ILE A 307 -20.72 -40.32 -31.26
CA ILE A 307 -20.00 -39.17 -30.66
C ILE A 307 -19.46 -39.55 -29.29
N VAL A 308 -20.27 -40.17 -28.43
CA VAL A 308 -19.82 -40.61 -27.10
C VAL A 308 -18.76 -41.70 -27.20
N LEU A 309 -18.86 -42.61 -28.16
CA LEU A 309 -17.88 -43.68 -28.39
C LEU A 309 -16.54 -43.18 -28.95
N ASN A 310 -16.56 -42.13 -29.77
CA ASN A 310 -15.35 -41.52 -30.35
C ASN A 310 -14.79 -40.37 -29.50
N LEU A 311 -15.39 -40.06 -28.34
CA LEU A 311 -14.88 -39.02 -27.46
C LEU A 311 -13.59 -39.49 -26.79
N ASP A 312 -12.48 -38.83 -27.11
CA ASP A 312 -11.19 -39.09 -26.48
C ASP A 312 -11.15 -38.55 -25.04
N THR A 313 -11.70 -39.35 -24.12
CA THR A 313 -11.72 -39.04 -22.69
C THR A 313 -10.31 -38.92 -22.10
N GLY A 314 -9.32 -39.62 -22.69
CA GLY A 314 -7.91 -39.51 -22.29
C GLY A 314 -7.35 -38.12 -22.58
N ARG A 315 -7.58 -37.61 -23.79
CA ARG A 315 -7.19 -36.25 -24.19
C ARG A 315 -7.92 -35.18 -23.38
N LEU A 316 -9.23 -35.33 -23.14
CA LEU A 316 -10.00 -34.43 -22.27
C LEU A 316 -9.41 -34.37 -20.85
N ASN A 317 -9.07 -35.51 -20.26
CA ASN A 317 -8.44 -35.57 -18.94
C ASN A 317 -7.05 -34.91 -18.91
N ALA A 318 -6.27 -35.07 -19.98
CA ALA A 318 -4.96 -34.43 -20.13
C ALA A 318 -5.08 -32.90 -20.24
N ILE A 319 -6.05 -32.39 -21.01
CA ILE A 319 -6.32 -30.95 -21.15
C ILE A 319 -6.66 -30.33 -19.79
N VAL A 320 -7.58 -30.94 -19.03
CA VAL A 320 -7.95 -30.43 -17.70
C VAL A 320 -6.77 -30.49 -16.72
N THR A 321 -5.96 -31.55 -16.80
CA THR A 321 -4.75 -31.69 -15.97
C THR A 321 -3.76 -30.57 -16.28
N GLU A 322 -3.53 -30.26 -17.56
CA GLU A 322 -2.64 -29.18 -17.99
C GLU A 322 -3.20 -27.79 -17.62
N TYR A 323 -4.49 -27.55 -17.81
CA TYR A 323 -5.16 -26.33 -17.36
C TYR A 323 -4.98 -26.12 -15.85
N ASN A 324 -5.31 -27.12 -15.03
CA ASN A 324 -5.14 -27.04 -13.58
C ASN A 324 -3.67 -26.84 -13.20
N ARG A 325 -2.72 -27.47 -13.90
CA ARG A 325 -1.28 -27.25 -13.69
C ARG A 325 -0.89 -25.80 -13.93
N ARG A 326 -1.37 -25.19 -15.02
CA ARG A 326 -1.12 -23.77 -15.35
C ARG A 326 -1.67 -22.85 -14.27
N VAL A 327 -2.94 -22.99 -13.91
CA VAL A 327 -3.59 -22.13 -12.90
C VAL A 327 -2.96 -22.30 -11.52
N ASN A 328 -2.69 -23.53 -11.09
CA ASN A 328 -2.02 -23.78 -9.80
C ASN A 328 -0.62 -23.16 -9.73
N ALA A 329 0.11 -23.06 -10.84
CA ALA A 329 1.42 -22.42 -10.86
C ALA A 329 1.36 -20.89 -10.63
N LEU A 330 0.18 -20.27 -10.81
CA LEU A 330 -0.03 -18.84 -10.57
C LEU A 330 -0.23 -18.52 -9.08
N VAL A 331 -0.78 -19.46 -8.30
CA VAL A 331 -1.13 -19.25 -6.89
C VAL A 331 0.08 -18.83 -6.04
N PRO A 332 1.23 -19.52 -6.05
CA PRO A 332 2.39 -19.09 -5.27
C PRO A 332 2.94 -17.72 -5.70
N ARG A 333 2.74 -17.34 -6.97
CA ARG A 333 3.19 -16.04 -7.50
C ARG A 333 2.31 -14.90 -6.99
N LEU A 334 1.01 -15.13 -6.80
CA LEU A 334 0.11 -14.22 -6.09
C LEU A 334 0.48 -14.14 -4.61
N ASP A 335 0.60 -15.28 -3.93
CA ASP A 335 0.89 -15.32 -2.50
C ASP A 335 2.21 -14.64 -2.12
N ALA A 336 3.21 -14.67 -3.02
CA ALA A 336 4.48 -13.97 -2.84
C ALA A 336 4.33 -12.44 -2.70
N LEU A 337 3.23 -11.85 -3.16
CA LEU A 337 2.96 -10.40 -3.05
C LEU A 337 2.56 -9.97 -1.63
N VAL A 338 2.13 -10.91 -0.78
CA VAL A 338 1.62 -10.60 0.56
C VAL A 338 2.71 -10.07 1.48
N GLY A 339 3.93 -10.60 1.40
CA GLY A 339 5.07 -10.13 2.22
C GLY A 339 5.37 -8.64 2.01
N PRO A 340 5.66 -8.20 0.77
CA PRO A 340 5.83 -6.78 0.44
C PRO A 340 4.65 -5.91 0.88
N LEU A 341 3.41 -6.37 0.65
CA LEU A 341 2.20 -5.64 1.01
C LEU A 341 2.02 -5.50 2.53
N ASP A 342 2.33 -6.53 3.30
CA ASP A 342 2.31 -6.50 4.77
C ASP A 342 3.35 -5.52 5.31
N GLU A 343 4.54 -5.46 4.72
CA GLU A 343 5.55 -4.47 5.08
C GLU A 343 5.09 -3.05 4.73
N ALA A 344 4.53 -2.83 3.54
CA ALA A 344 3.96 -1.55 3.15
C ALA A 344 2.82 -1.10 4.06
N TYR A 345 1.95 -2.03 4.49
CA TYR A 345 0.84 -1.74 5.41
C TYR A 345 1.32 -1.21 6.77
N ARG A 346 2.41 -1.79 7.28
CA ARG A 346 3.03 -1.39 8.55
C ARG A 346 3.78 -0.07 8.41
N SER A 347 4.48 0.12 7.30
CA SER A 347 5.31 1.29 7.05
C SER A 347 4.53 2.54 6.64
N ALA A 348 3.34 2.38 6.05
CA ALA A 348 2.52 3.50 5.59
C ALA A 348 2.31 4.53 6.73
N PRO A 349 2.71 5.80 6.53
CA PRO A 349 2.64 6.83 7.56
C PRO A 349 1.21 7.09 8.03
N THR A 350 1.04 7.44 9.30
CA THR A 350 -0.26 7.87 9.82
C THR A 350 -0.53 9.33 9.45
N PHE A 351 -1.78 9.76 9.61
CA PHE A 351 -2.17 11.17 9.48
C PHE A 351 -1.32 12.09 10.37
N HIS A 352 -1.22 11.78 11.67
CA HIS A 352 -0.53 12.62 12.65
C HIS A 352 0.98 12.63 12.48
N ALA A 353 1.58 11.53 12.00
CA ALA A 353 3.01 11.51 11.69
C ALA A 353 3.33 12.47 10.53
N GLU A 354 2.56 12.41 9.44
CA GLU A 354 2.76 13.29 8.28
C GLU A 354 2.39 14.75 8.57
N GLU A 355 1.34 14.98 9.35
CA GLU A 355 1.00 16.32 9.84
C GLU A 355 2.16 16.92 10.65
N ALA A 356 2.79 16.14 11.53
CA ALA A 356 3.92 16.59 12.33
C ALA A 356 5.18 16.83 11.48
N ARG A 357 5.50 15.94 10.54
CA ARG A 357 6.64 16.10 9.62
C ARG A 357 6.48 17.33 8.73
N ALA A 358 5.28 17.56 8.18
CA ALA A 358 5.00 18.74 7.36
C ALA A 358 5.09 20.03 8.19
N GLN A 359 4.66 19.99 9.46
CA GLN A 359 4.84 21.10 10.40
C GLN A 359 6.31 21.38 10.69
N ALA A 360 7.11 20.35 10.98
CA ALA A 360 8.53 20.49 11.24
C ALA A 360 9.29 21.02 10.02
N PHE A 361 9.04 20.44 8.84
CA PHE A 361 9.62 20.91 7.59
C PHE A 361 9.25 22.38 7.32
N GLY A 362 7.97 22.72 7.45
CA GLY A 362 7.49 24.09 7.28
C GLY A 362 8.11 25.07 8.26
N ALA A 363 8.23 24.71 9.54
CA ALA A 363 8.86 25.55 10.56
C ALA A 363 10.35 25.81 10.24
N ARG A 364 11.08 24.79 9.79
CA ARG A 364 12.48 24.94 9.34
C ARG A 364 12.59 25.80 8.08
N ALA A 365 11.71 25.59 7.10
CA ALA A 365 11.69 26.32 5.83
C ALA A 365 11.42 27.81 6.02
N LEU A 366 10.52 28.17 6.94
CA LEU A 366 10.21 29.57 7.27
C LEU A 366 11.40 30.33 7.84
N ASN A 367 12.34 29.62 8.46
CA ASN A 367 13.60 30.20 8.93
C ASN A 367 14.79 29.91 7.99
N GLU A 368 14.52 29.60 6.71
CA GLU A 368 15.54 29.31 5.70
C GLU A 368 16.52 28.19 6.13
N PHE A 369 16.07 27.27 6.97
CA PHE A 369 16.88 26.22 7.60
C PHE A 369 18.05 26.73 8.45
N ARG A 370 18.05 28.00 8.90
CA ARG A 370 19.07 28.52 9.81
C ARG A 370 19.11 27.74 11.13
N THR A 371 20.30 27.61 11.69
CA THR A 371 20.54 26.91 12.96
C THR A 371 20.38 27.87 14.14
N GLU A 372 19.14 28.27 14.42
CA GLU A 372 18.79 29.14 15.55
C GLU A 372 17.43 28.74 16.11
N HIS A 373 17.09 29.26 17.29
CA HIS A 373 15.77 29.01 17.89
C HIS A 373 14.77 30.04 17.40
N THR A 374 13.67 29.56 16.84
CA THR A 374 12.45 30.34 16.60
C THR A 374 11.36 29.83 17.51
N TYR A 375 10.47 30.73 17.95
CA TYR A 375 9.30 30.36 18.75
C TYR A 375 8.04 30.74 17.99
N THR A 376 7.38 29.76 17.38
CA THR A 376 6.16 29.97 16.59
C THR A 376 4.97 29.17 17.10
N VAL A 377 5.03 28.75 18.38
CA VAL A 377 3.97 27.99 19.04
C VAL A 377 2.69 28.84 19.16
N PRO A 378 1.56 28.38 18.62
CA PRO A 378 0.36 29.22 18.54
C PRO A 378 -0.25 29.55 19.89
N GLY A 379 -0.51 30.84 20.12
CA GLY A 379 -1.22 31.32 21.31
C GLY A 379 -0.37 31.34 22.59
N GLU A 380 0.94 31.14 22.47
CA GLU A 380 1.88 31.19 23.59
C GLU A 380 2.81 32.40 23.46
N ASP A 381 3.11 33.04 24.60
CA ASP A 381 4.12 34.12 24.69
C ASP A 381 5.44 33.48 25.17
N PRO A 382 6.54 33.57 24.39
CA PRO A 382 7.83 33.00 24.77
C PRO A 382 8.33 33.50 26.14
N ARG A 383 7.88 34.67 26.60
CA ARG A 383 8.25 35.25 27.91
C ARG A 383 7.69 34.49 29.11
N ASN A 384 6.70 33.61 28.89
CA ASN A 384 6.12 32.79 29.95
C ASN A 384 6.92 31.51 30.22
N HIS A 385 8.02 31.28 29.50
CA HIS A 385 8.82 30.06 29.57
C HIS A 385 10.24 30.37 30.07
N PHE A 386 10.85 29.43 30.78
CA PHE A 386 12.27 29.57 31.16
C PHE A 386 13.17 29.45 29.93
N TYR A 387 12.84 28.50 29.06
CA TYR A 387 13.54 28.23 27.82
C TYR A 387 12.49 27.97 26.71
N PRO A 388 12.03 29.00 25.99
CA PRO A 388 11.04 28.84 24.93
C PRO A 388 11.63 28.09 23.74
N LEU A 389 11.10 26.91 23.41
CA LEU A 389 11.56 26.10 22.28
C LEU A 389 10.40 25.55 21.47
N ASP A 390 10.46 25.76 20.15
CA ASP A 390 9.54 25.15 19.18
C ASP A 390 10.09 23.80 18.71
N LEU A 391 9.47 22.70 19.14
CA LEU A 391 9.90 21.34 18.82
C LEU A 391 9.86 21.05 17.32
N ALA A 392 8.91 21.63 16.58
CA ALA A 392 8.83 21.46 15.14
C ALA A 392 10.03 22.14 14.46
N GLY A 393 10.35 23.37 14.89
CA GLY A 393 11.52 24.11 14.44
C GLY A 393 12.87 23.50 14.83
N GLN A 394 12.91 22.56 15.77
CA GLN A 394 14.16 21.88 16.18
C GLN A 394 14.54 20.73 15.24
N GLU A 395 13.60 20.15 14.48
CA GLU A 395 13.87 18.94 13.70
C GLU A 395 15.02 19.15 12.72
N GLY A 396 16.05 18.30 12.80
CA GLY A 396 17.27 18.38 11.99
C GLY A 396 18.36 19.31 12.55
N ILE A 397 18.03 20.31 13.39
CA ILE A 397 19.04 21.24 13.93
C ILE A 397 20.06 20.45 14.75
N HIS A 398 21.32 20.48 14.32
CA HIS A 398 22.41 19.75 14.97
C HIS A 398 22.14 18.25 15.22
N GLY A 399 21.35 17.62 14.37
CA GLY A 399 20.98 16.19 14.45
C GLY A 399 19.82 15.87 15.40
N SER A 400 19.04 16.89 15.79
CA SER A 400 17.77 16.71 16.50
C SER A 400 16.76 15.94 15.66
N HIS A 401 15.99 15.06 16.31
CA HIS A 401 15.07 14.11 15.67
C HIS A 401 13.84 13.83 16.54
N GLY A 402 13.31 14.89 17.15
CA GLY A 402 12.17 14.82 18.07
C GLY A 402 10.84 14.58 17.38
N VAL A 403 10.71 14.92 16.10
CA VAL A 403 9.47 14.79 15.34
C VAL A 403 9.38 13.46 14.62
N ASP A 404 10.30 13.19 13.69
CA ASP A 404 10.21 12.03 12.78
C ASP A 404 10.13 10.69 13.53
N LYS A 405 10.85 10.57 14.65
CA LYS A 405 10.97 9.30 15.38
C LYS A 405 9.91 9.08 16.46
N HIS A 406 9.11 10.08 16.81
CA HIS A 406 8.38 10.07 18.09
C HIS A 406 6.98 10.68 18.05
N ILE A 407 6.43 11.04 16.88
CA ILE A 407 5.12 11.69 16.81
C ILE A 407 4.18 10.94 15.86
N GLY A 408 3.00 10.58 16.37
CA GLY A 408 1.92 9.99 15.58
C GLY A 408 2.17 8.58 15.05
N LEU A 409 3.24 7.89 15.44
CA LEU A 409 3.55 6.55 14.92
C LEU A 409 2.50 5.52 15.33
N SER A 410 2.26 4.54 14.47
CA SER A 410 1.46 3.36 14.82
C SER A 410 2.25 2.37 15.67
N ASP A 411 1.55 1.52 16.44
CA ASP A 411 2.18 0.45 17.21
C ASP A 411 3.03 -0.48 16.31
N ASP A 412 2.61 -0.72 15.06
CA ASP A 412 3.39 -1.48 14.08
C ASP A 412 4.71 -0.80 13.71
N GLN A 413 4.72 0.52 13.56
CA GLN A 413 5.93 1.29 13.30
C GLN A 413 6.87 1.30 14.51
N LEU A 414 6.34 1.34 15.75
CA LEU A 414 7.16 1.19 16.96
C LEU A 414 7.88 -0.17 16.98
N LYS A 415 7.16 -1.24 16.62
CA LYS A 415 7.72 -2.60 16.52
C LYS A 415 8.73 -2.72 15.38
N GLN A 416 8.49 -2.11 14.22
CA GLN A 416 9.48 -2.04 13.13
C GLN A 416 10.74 -1.31 13.58
N ARG A 417 10.61 -0.20 14.33
CA ARG A 417 11.77 0.49 14.87
C ARG A 417 12.60 -0.40 15.79
N LEU A 418 11.96 -1.16 16.67
CA LEU A 418 12.68 -2.11 17.51
C LEU A 418 13.32 -3.22 16.66
N ARG A 419 12.62 -3.74 15.64
CA ARG A 419 13.15 -4.74 14.71
C ARG A 419 14.46 -4.30 14.06
N ASP A 420 14.46 -3.08 13.50
CA ASP A 420 15.51 -2.63 12.58
C ASP A 420 16.58 -1.76 13.29
N GLN A 421 16.25 -1.15 14.42
CA GLN A 421 17.18 -0.40 15.27
C GLN A 421 17.54 -1.22 16.53
N GLY A 422 18.49 -2.15 16.40
CA GLY A 422 18.82 -3.13 17.45
C GLY A 422 19.29 -2.57 18.81
N ASN A 423 19.75 -1.32 18.87
CA ASN A 423 20.24 -0.69 20.10
C ASN A 423 19.21 0.20 20.82
N ALA A 424 17.98 0.34 20.31
CA ALA A 424 16.97 1.16 20.97
C ALA A 424 16.43 0.45 22.23
N PRO A 425 16.44 1.05 23.43
CA PRO A 425 15.90 0.39 24.63
C PRO A 425 14.37 0.29 24.62
N SER A 426 13.71 1.17 23.90
CA SER A 426 12.27 1.17 23.65
C SER A 426 11.98 1.98 22.37
N ALA A 427 10.75 1.87 21.87
CA ALA A 427 10.22 2.75 20.84
C ALA A 427 8.92 3.36 21.35
N SER A 428 8.78 4.68 21.21
CA SER A 428 7.61 5.39 21.73
C SER A 428 7.19 6.53 20.84
N THR A 429 5.94 6.92 21.00
CA THR A 429 5.32 8.00 20.22
C THR A 429 4.34 8.80 21.06
N TYR A 430 4.39 10.12 20.90
CA TYR A 430 3.30 11.03 21.22
C TYR A 430 2.12 10.77 20.30
N LYS A 431 0.93 11.19 20.74
CA LYS A 431 -0.29 11.16 19.93
C LYS A 431 -0.17 12.07 18.71
N ASP A 432 0.27 13.31 18.93
CA ASP A 432 0.33 14.38 17.94
C ASP A 432 1.40 15.42 18.33
N LEU A 433 1.73 16.32 17.39
CA LEU A 433 2.77 17.34 17.59
C LEU A 433 2.40 18.35 18.68
N ALA A 434 1.12 18.70 18.81
CA ALA A 434 0.66 19.62 19.86
C ALA A 434 0.91 19.05 21.26
N SER A 435 0.67 17.75 21.46
CA SER A 435 0.96 17.08 22.72
C SER A 435 2.47 16.99 22.97
N ALA A 436 3.26 16.66 21.94
CA ALA A 436 4.71 16.63 22.02
C ALA A 436 5.30 17.99 22.40
N GLN A 437 4.85 19.08 21.74
CA GLN A 437 5.24 20.45 22.03
C GLN A 437 4.92 20.83 23.48
N ARG A 438 3.66 20.67 23.89
CA ARG A 438 3.18 21.01 25.25
C ARG A 438 3.97 20.29 26.33
N LEU A 439 4.16 18.97 26.19
CA LEU A 439 4.83 18.15 27.18
C LEU A 439 6.33 18.40 27.24
N THR A 440 6.97 18.69 26.10
CA THR A 440 8.38 19.08 26.04
C THR A 440 8.60 20.43 26.71
N GLN A 441 7.78 21.43 26.38
CA GLN A 441 7.86 22.76 26.98
C GLN A 441 7.58 22.69 28.49
N ARG A 442 6.56 21.93 28.92
CA ARG A 442 6.29 21.70 30.35
C ARG A 442 7.44 21.02 31.09
N ALA A 443 8.19 20.13 30.44
CA ALA A 443 9.35 19.50 31.06
C ALA A 443 10.52 20.49 31.24
N LEU A 444 10.67 21.46 30.32
CA LEU A 444 11.62 22.56 30.43
C LEU A 444 11.19 23.60 31.46
N ASP A 445 9.88 23.81 31.61
CA ASP A 445 9.32 24.78 32.55
C ASP A 445 9.10 24.25 33.98
N ASP A 446 9.31 22.95 34.21
CA ASP A 446 9.37 22.40 35.55
C ASP A 446 10.53 23.06 36.31
N ILE A 447 10.24 23.63 37.48
CA ILE A 447 11.19 24.44 38.25
C ILE A 447 12.48 23.66 38.56
N ASN A 448 12.38 22.37 38.87
CA ASN A 448 13.55 21.56 39.18
C ASN A 448 14.37 21.27 37.92
N ASN A 449 13.71 20.98 36.80
CA ASN A 449 14.38 20.79 35.53
C ASN A 449 15.03 22.09 35.02
N ALA A 450 14.34 23.23 35.10
CA ALA A 450 14.88 24.54 34.73
C ALA A 450 16.17 24.86 35.51
N GLN A 451 16.16 24.63 36.84
CA GLN A 451 17.37 24.81 37.66
C GLN A 451 18.51 23.88 37.22
N ARG A 452 18.20 22.61 36.89
CA ARG A 452 19.20 21.65 36.40
C ARG A 452 19.83 22.08 35.08
N VAL A 453 19.03 22.65 34.17
CA VAL A 453 19.50 23.21 32.90
C VAL A 453 20.42 24.39 33.15
N GLU A 454 20.00 25.35 33.98
CA GLU A 454 20.79 26.53 34.33
C GLU A 454 22.15 26.14 34.94
N ASP A 455 22.15 25.23 35.92
CA ASP A 455 23.36 24.75 36.57
C ASP A 455 24.29 24.02 35.59
N TRP A 456 23.72 23.29 34.63
CA TRP A 456 24.47 22.62 33.59
C TRP A 456 25.13 23.60 32.63
N ILE A 457 24.41 24.62 32.17
CA ILE A 457 24.95 25.70 31.32
C ILE A 457 26.13 26.38 32.04
N LYS A 458 25.94 26.79 33.30
CA LYS A 458 27.02 27.40 34.11
C LYS A 458 28.23 26.47 34.27
N ARG A 459 28.03 25.16 34.39
CA ARG A 459 29.14 24.19 34.44
C ARG A 459 29.89 24.11 33.11
N VAL A 460 29.18 24.12 31.99
CA VAL A 460 29.77 24.13 30.64
C VAL A 460 30.60 25.40 30.44
N GLU A 461 30.04 26.57 30.72
CA GLU A 461 30.72 27.86 30.57
C GLU A 461 31.99 27.94 31.42
N ARG A 462 31.93 27.52 32.70
CA ARG A 462 33.13 27.44 33.56
C ARG A 462 34.19 26.50 33.00
N ARG A 463 33.79 25.39 32.39
CA ARG A 463 34.73 24.43 31.79
C ARG A 463 35.40 25.00 30.54
N VAL A 464 34.66 25.73 29.70
CA VAL A 464 35.24 26.46 28.55
C VAL A 464 36.24 27.51 29.03
N ALA A 465 35.90 28.28 30.06
CA ALA A 465 36.80 29.29 30.63
C ALA A 465 38.10 28.68 31.18
N ASN A 466 38.01 27.51 31.84
CA ASN A 466 39.16 26.82 32.43
C ASN A 466 39.94 25.95 31.42
N ASN A 467 39.34 25.59 30.30
CA ASN A 467 39.95 24.79 29.25
C ASN A 467 39.42 25.23 27.87
N PRO A 468 40.01 26.28 27.27
CA PRO A 468 39.54 26.82 25.99
C PRO A 468 39.61 25.83 24.81
N ASN A 469 40.41 24.77 24.93
CA ASN A 469 40.52 23.73 23.89
C ASN A 469 39.43 22.65 24.00
N TRP A 470 38.61 22.66 25.06
CA TRP A 470 37.49 21.74 25.19
C TRP A 470 36.32 22.19 24.33
N ASN A 471 35.79 21.28 23.51
CA ASN A 471 34.62 21.55 22.69
C ASN A 471 33.31 21.43 23.50
N PRO A 472 32.61 22.54 23.82
CA PRO A 472 31.39 22.50 24.60
C PRO A 472 30.22 21.81 23.90
N ASP A 473 30.23 21.75 22.57
CA ASP A 473 29.18 21.12 21.76
C ASP A 473 29.02 19.61 21.99
N ASN A 474 29.95 19.00 22.71
CA ASN A 474 29.89 17.60 23.11
C ASN A 474 29.19 17.40 24.47
N SER A 475 28.90 18.47 25.20
CA SER A 475 28.21 18.40 26.49
C SER A 475 26.74 18.02 26.30
N LYS A 476 26.29 17.01 27.03
CA LYS A 476 24.89 16.60 27.13
C LYS A 476 24.43 16.76 28.57
N LEU A 477 23.17 17.12 28.76
CA LEU A 477 22.59 17.07 30.09
C LEU A 477 22.29 15.61 30.43
N ASP A 478 22.97 15.10 31.45
CA ASP A 478 22.87 13.70 31.90
C ASP A 478 22.61 13.64 33.43
N PRO A 479 21.58 12.91 33.90
CA PRO A 479 20.55 12.24 33.09
C PRO A 479 19.67 13.25 32.35
N ALA A 480 19.00 12.79 31.28
CA ALA A 480 18.01 13.59 30.56
C ALA A 480 16.94 14.16 31.50
N LEU A 481 16.27 15.23 31.07
CA LEU A 481 15.14 15.76 31.82
C LEU A 481 14.01 14.74 31.79
N LYS A 482 13.31 14.60 32.91
CA LYS A 482 12.13 13.75 33.03
C LYS A 482 11.01 14.57 33.64
N LEU A 483 9.81 14.40 33.09
CA LEU A 483 8.59 14.92 33.67
C LEU A 483 7.56 13.79 33.68
N THR A 484 6.93 13.59 34.84
CA THR A 484 5.83 12.64 35.01
C THR A 484 4.55 13.42 35.31
N VAL A 485 3.47 13.08 34.61
CA VAL A 485 2.18 13.75 34.69
C VAL A 485 1.06 12.73 34.90
N SER A 486 -0.13 13.18 35.28
CA SER A 486 -1.28 12.29 35.43
C SER A 486 -1.93 11.89 34.10
N GLU A 487 -1.79 12.73 33.06
CA GLU A 487 -2.30 12.42 31.72
C GLU A 487 -1.42 11.41 30.99
N VAL A 488 -2.00 10.69 30.02
CA VAL A 488 -1.23 9.81 29.12
C VAL A 488 -0.37 10.69 28.22
N THR A 489 0.93 10.48 28.25
CA THR A 489 1.91 11.21 27.43
C THR A 489 2.08 10.58 26.06
N GLY A 490 1.84 9.28 25.92
CA GLY A 490 1.91 8.56 24.66
C GLY A 490 1.90 7.05 24.83
N ARG A 491 2.41 6.35 23.81
CA ARG A 491 2.50 4.88 23.79
C ARG A 491 3.94 4.43 23.63
N THR A 492 4.29 3.29 24.22
CA THR A 492 5.62 2.68 24.07
C THR A 492 5.57 1.17 23.93
N VAL A 493 6.51 0.63 23.16
CA VAL A 493 6.89 -0.78 23.16
C VAL A 493 8.29 -0.88 23.76
N GLU A 494 8.41 -1.69 24.81
CA GLU A 494 9.69 -1.95 25.47
C GLU A 494 10.50 -3.00 24.70
N ARG A 495 11.84 -2.87 24.71
CA ARG A 495 12.73 -3.85 24.06
C ARG A 495 12.48 -5.27 24.54
N GLY A 496 12.30 -5.47 25.85
CA GLY A 496 12.08 -6.80 26.43
C GLY A 496 10.80 -7.46 25.92
N ASP A 497 9.73 -6.69 25.75
CA ASP A 497 8.46 -7.19 25.20
C ASP A 497 8.61 -7.55 23.72
N TYR A 498 9.27 -6.69 22.94
CA TYR A 498 9.60 -6.98 21.54
C TYR A 498 10.50 -8.22 21.38
N THR A 499 11.52 -8.38 22.21
CA THR A 499 12.39 -9.56 22.17
C THR A 499 11.60 -10.85 22.45
N SER A 500 10.56 -10.78 23.28
CA SER A 500 9.74 -11.94 23.64
C SER A 500 8.66 -12.27 22.62
N HIS A 501 8.07 -11.25 21.98
CA HIS A 501 6.85 -11.40 21.16
C HIS A 501 7.01 -10.95 19.70
N GLY A 502 8.14 -10.36 19.34
CA GLY A 502 8.41 -9.82 18.00
C GLY A 502 7.34 -8.82 17.56
N MET A 503 6.81 -9.01 16.35
CA MET A 503 5.74 -8.16 15.81
C MET A 503 4.39 -8.30 16.54
N ASN A 504 4.25 -9.25 17.48
CA ASN A 504 3.08 -9.40 18.33
C ASN A 504 3.22 -8.70 19.70
N ALA A 505 4.32 -7.97 19.93
CA ALA A 505 4.50 -7.13 21.12
C ALA A 505 3.38 -6.11 21.27
N SER A 506 3.07 -5.73 22.51
CA SER A 506 1.97 -4.82 22.84
C SER A 506 2.51 -3.46 23.23
N ALA A 507 1.98 -2.40 22.61
CA ALA A 507 2.26 -1.05 23.08
C ALA A 507 1.39 -0.70 24.29
N SER A 508 2.01 -0.06 25.27
CA SER A 508 1.36 0.38 26.51
C SER A 508 1.32 1.89 26.60
N GLU A 509 0.28 2.43 27.24
CA GLU A 509 0.20 3.85 27.56
C GLU A 509 1.20 4.20 28.66
N VAL A 510 1.80 5.38 28.55
CA VAL A 510 2.77 5.89 29.52
C VAL A 510 2.44 7.32 29.93
N HIS A 511 3.01 7.73 31.05
CA HIS A 511 2.70 8.99 31.75
C HIS A 511 3.93 9.88 32.00
N SER A 512 5.09 9.46 31.48
CA SER A 512 6.33 10.23 31.58
C SER A 512 6.84 10.63 30.20
N VAL A 513 7.57 11.73 30.16
CA VAL A 513 8.33 12.22 28.99
C VAL A 513 9.78 12.40 29.41
N GLN A 514 10.71 12.04 28.51
CA GLN A 514 12.11 12.40 28.61
C GLN A 514 12.49 13.42 27.53
N VAL A 515 13.27 14.42 27.91
CA VAL A 515 13.80 15.46 27.02
C VAL A 515 15.33 15.46 27.13
N ALA A 516 16.00 15.09 26.04
CA ALA A 516 17.45 15.02 25.96
C ALA A 516 18.01 16.32 25.37
N LEU A 517 18.86 17.00 26.14
CA LEU A 517 19.47 18.28 25.74
C LEU A 517 20.95 18.11 25.40
N LYS A 518 21.42 18.86 24.41
CA LYS A 518 22.83 18.94 24.02
C LYS A 518 23.23 20.39 23.85
N TYR A 519 24.35 20.74 24.45
CA TYR A 519 24.88 22.10 24.39
C TYR A 519 25.30 22.43 22.97
N LYS A 520 25.05 23.67 22.56
CA LYS A 520 25.43 24.19 21.25
C LYS A 520 25.84 25.64 21.34
N THR A 521 27.04 25.94 20.88
CA THR A 521 27.53 27.32 20.79
C THR A 521 26.86 28.06 19.64
N GLY A 522 26.58 29.35 19.84
CA GLY A 522 26.06 30.23 18.79
C GLY A 522 24.54 30.27 18.66
N ILE A 523 23.81 29.65 19.60
CA ILE A 523 22.34 29.71 19.70
C ILE A 523 21.94 30.14 21.12
N ASP A 524 20.75 30.72 21.27
CA ASP A 524 20.21 31.20 22.56
C ASP A 524 18.78 30.70 22.76
N PRO A 525 18.50 29.89 23.81
CA PRO A 525 19.45 29.36 24.80
C PRO A 525 20.52 28.42 24.17
N PRO A 526 21.69 28.19 24.80
CA PRO A 526 22.84 27.51 24.18
C PRO A 526 22.71 25.98 24.15
N PHE A 527 21.53 25.46 23.78
CA PHE A 527 21.29 24.03 23.67
C PHE A 527 20.14 23.72 22.72
N VAL A 528 20.16 22.52 22.12
CA VAL A 528 19.05 21.97 21.36
C VAL A 528 18.35 20.87 22.13
N VAL A 529 17.06 20.67 21.84
CA VAL A 529 16.34 19.44 22.19
C VAL A 529 16.69 18.39 21.13
N VAL A 530 17.64 17.50 21.46
CA VAL A 530 18.08 16.45 20.52
C VAL A 530 16.93 15.48 20.23
N THR A 531 16.19 15.13 21.27
CA THR A 531 14.98 14.32 21.15
C THR A 531 14.10 14.51 22.38
N SER A 532 12.80 14.33 22.19
CA SER A 532 11.78 14.30 23.23
C SER A 532 10.88 13.12 22.95
N TYR A 533 10.58 12.31 23.95
CA TYR A 533 9.77 11.10 23.75
C TYR A 533 9.08 10.60 25.03
N PRO A 534 7.91 9.95 24.91
CA PRO A 534 7.27 9.28 26.03
C PRO A 534 8.11 8.09 26.52
N VAL A 535 8.10 7.84 27.83
CA VAL A 535 8.83 6.72 28.44
C VAL A 535 8.04 6.07 29.57
N SER A 536 8.31 4.78 29.79
CA SER A 536 7.86 4.09 30.99
C SER A 536 8.47 4.70 32.27
N PRO A 537 7.81 4.57 33.43
CA PRO A 537 8.28 5.10 34.71
C PRO A 537 9.68 4.62 35.14
#